data_AF-A0ABC9QVU9-F1
#
_entry.id   AF-A0ABC9QVU9-F1
#
_cell.length_a   1.000
_cell.length_b   1.000
_cell.length_c   1.000
_cell.angle_alpha   90.00
_cell.angle_beta   90.00
_cell.angle_gamma   90.00
#
_symmetry.space_group_name_H-M   'P 1'
#
loop_
_entity.id
_entity.type
_entity.pdbx_description
1 polymer ?
#
loop_
_entity_poly.entity_id
_entity_poly.type
_entity_poly.pdbx_seq_one_letter_code
_entity_poly.pdbx_strand_id
1 'polypeptide(L)' 'MLYEDLKRYTDPEENHTIVNDIEMTAQVLVERRVTFLIDLISHHDRKLAHTSTTLCNEFICQNAYQIRMKL' A
#
# COMPACT_ATOMS: atom_id res chain seq x y z
N MET A 1 8.87 -6.19 21.56
CA MET A 1 8.94 -5.73 20.17
C MET A 1 7.80 -6.32 19.36
N LEU A 2 7.86 -7.57 18.85
CA LEU A 2 6.74 -8.13 18.03
C LEU A 2 5.34 -8.11 18.69
N TYR A 3 5.27 -8.28 20.01
CA TYR A 3 4.01 -8.30 20.77
C TYR A 3 3.39 -6.91 20.98
N GLU A 4 4.21 -5.85 21.01
CA GLU A 4 3.72 -4.47 21.08
C GLU A 4 3.26 -3.98 19.70
N ASP A 5 3.97 -4.40 18.64
CA ASP A 5 3.55 -4.16 17.27
C ASP A 5 2.21 -4.84 16.97
N LEU A 6 2.03 -6.11 17.37
CA LEU A 6 0.75 -6.84 17.27
C LEU A 6 -0.39 -6.19 18.06
N LYS A 7 -0.09 -5.55 19.20
CA LYS A 7 -1.09 -4.87 20.02
C LYS A 7 -1.65 -3.62 19.34
N ARG A 8 -0.85 -2.94 18.49
CA ARG A 8 -1.31 -1.83 17.65
C ARG A 8 -2.30 -2.26 16.58
N TYR A 9 -2.09 -3.43 15.97
CA TYR A 9 -3.04 -3.99 14.99
C TYR A 9 -4.39 -4.41 15.57
N THR A 10 -4.52 -4.46 16.91
CA THR A 10 -5.77 -4.80 17.60
C THR A 10 -6.57 -3.60 18.09
N ASP A 11 -6.03 -2.38 18.03
CA ASP A 11 -6.78 -1.18 18.39
C ASP A 11 -7.61 -0.68 17.17
N PRO A 12 -8.95 -0.62 17.24
CA PRO A 12 -9.78 -0.19 16.12
C PRO A 12 -9.52 1.25 15.68
N GLU A 13 -9.02 2.14 16.56
CA GLU A 13 -8.63 3.50 16.16
C GLU A 13 -7.31 3.52 15.36
N GLU A 14 -6.31 2.71 15.73
CA GLU A 14 -5.03 2.63 15.00
C GLU A 14 -5.14 1.84 13.68
N ASN A 15 -6.11 0.92 13.55
CA ASN A 15 -6.35 0.19 12.30
C ASN A 15 -6.72 1.11 11.12
N HIS A 16 -7.41 2.22 11.37
CA HIS A 16 -7.65 3.23 10.33
C HIS A 16 -6.36 3.94 9.90
N THR A 17 -5.45 4.17 10.83
CA THR A 17 -4.13 4.74 10.55
C THR A 17 -3.31 3.79 9.67
N ILE A 18 -3.31 2.50 9.97
CA ILE A 18 -2.56 1.50 9.21
C ILE A 18 -3.10 1.34 7.78
N VAL A 19 -4.42 1.29 7.60
CA VAL A 19 -5.02 1.22 6.25
C VAL A 19 -4.67 2.48 5.45
N ASN A 20 -4.79 3.67 6.06
CA ASN A 20 -4.42 4.93 5.42
C ASN A 20 -2.93 4.99 5.07
N ASP A 21 -2.06 4.48 5.95
CA ASP A 21 -0.61 4.47 5.73
C ASP A 21 -0.23 3.54 4.57
N ILE A 22 -0.86 2.37 4.47
CA ILE A 22 -0.63 1.42 3.37
C ILE A 22 -1.13 2.02 2.04
N GLU A 23 -2.30 2.67 2.04
CA GLU A 23 -2.86 3.33 0.86
C GLU A 23 -1.97 4.48 0.39
N MET A 24 -1.58 5.37 1.30
CA MET A 24 -0.65 6.48 1.02
C MET A 24 0.71 5.96 0.54
N THR A 25 1.22 4.88 1.13
CA THR A 25 2.45 4.22 0.68
C THR A 25 2.30 3.73 -0.75
N ALA A 26 1.23 3.00 -1.07
CA ALA A 26 0.98 2.50 -2.41
C ALA A 26 0.87 3.62 -3.46
N GLN A 27 0.25 4.75 -3.11
CA GLN A 27 0.21 5.94 -3.96
C GLN A 27 1.62 6.48 -4.24
N VAL A 28 2.44 6.67 -3.20
CA VAL A 28 3.82 7.17 -3.35
C VAL A 28 4.67 6.22 -4.19
N LEU A 29 4.52 4.90 -4.02
CA LEU A 29 5.24 3.90 -4.81
C LEU A 29 4.93 4.04 -6.31
N VAL A 30 3.66 4.28 -6.67
CA VAL A 30 3.23 4.48 -8.06
C VAL A 30 3.72 5.82 -8.60
N GLU A 31 3.53 6.92 -7.87
CA GLU A 31 3.93 8.26 -8.28
C GLU A 31 5.44 8.37 -8.52
N ARG A 32 6.23 7.71 -7.66
CA ARG A 32 7.70 7.69 -7.75
C ARG A 32 8.25 6.58 -8.64
N ARG A 33 7.37 5.72 -9.19
CA ARG A 33 7.75 4.58 -10.05
C ARG A 33 8.72 3.60 -9.39
N VAL A 34 8.50 3.33 -8.11
CA VAL A 34 9.35 2.44 -7.28
C VAL A 34 8.59 1.22 -6.77
N THR A 35 7.57 0.77 -7.51
CA THR A 35 6.77 -0.42 -7.14
C THR A 35 7.59 -1.71 -7.04
N PHE A 36 8.79 -1.77 -7.63
CA PHE A 36 9.74 -2.88 -7.44
C PHE A 36 10.17 -3.07 -5.97
N LEU A 37 10.03 -2.05 -5.11
CA LEU A 37 10.31 -2.18 -3.67
C LEU A 37 9.32 -3.09 -2.96
N ILE A 38 8.16 -3.40 -3.55
CA ILE A 38 7.21 -4.36 -3.02
C ILE A 38 7.83 -5.77 -2.96
N ASP A 39 8.73 -6.10 -3.90
CA ASP A 39 9.45 -7.37 -3.86
C ASP A 39 10.31 -7.47 -2.59
N LEU A 40 10.92 -6.37 -2.13
CA LEU A 40 11.65 -6.34 -0.87
C LEU A 40 10.72 -6.57 0.33
N ILE A 41 9.54 -5.93 0.32
CA ILE A 41 8.51 -6.14 1.36
C ILE A 41 8.08 -7.61 1.39
N SER A 42 7.98 -8.28 0.25
CA SER A 42 7.52 -9.67 0.15
C SER A 42 8.42 -10.67 0.88
N HIS A 43 9.71 -10.34 1.07
CA HIS A 43 10.64 -11.16 1.85
C HIS A 43 10.34 -11.15 3.35
N HIS A 44 9.65 -10.12 3.83
CA HIS A 44 9.35 -9.92 5.25
C HIS A 44 7.87 -10.18 5.56
N ASP A 45 6.97 -9.72 4.70
CA ASP A 45 5.54 -9.92 4.85
C ASP A 45 4.87 -10.07 3.47
N ARG A 46 4.54 -11.32 3.13
CA ARG A 46 3.88 -11.67 1.88
C ARG A 46 2.46 -11.11 1.79
N LYS A 47 1.75 -10.99 2.90
CA LYS A 47 0.36 -10.49 2.92
C LYS A 47 0.38 -8.98 2.66
N LEU A 48 1.26 -8.25 3.34
CA LEU A 48 1.45 -6.82 3.11
C LEU A 48 1.88 -6.55 1.65
N ALA A 49 2.84 -7.31 1.12
CA ALA A 49 3.26 -7.15 -0.27
C ALA A 49 2.12 -7.40 -1.27
N HIS A 50 1.28 -8.40 -1.03
CA HIS A 50 0.10 -8.65 -1.86
C HIS A 50 -0.89 -7.49 -1.81
N THR A 51 -1.20 -6.99 -0.61
CA THR A 51 -2.08 -5.81 -0.43
C THR A 51 -1.53 -4.58 -1.12
N SER A 52 -0.25 -4.26 -0.93
CA SER A 52 0.41 -3.13 -1.61
C SER A 52 0.40 -3.27 -3.13
N THR A 53 0.61 -4.48 -3.65
CA THR A 53 0.55 -4.76 -5.11
C THR A 53 -0.83 -4.44 -5.67
N THR A 54 -1.89 -4.90 -5.00
CA THR A 54 -3.28 -4.65 -5.42
C THR A 54 -3.57 -3.15 -5.44
N LEU A 55 -3.23 -2.44 -4.37
CA LEU A 55 -3.44 -0.98 -4.29
C LEU A 55 -2.66 -0.21 -5.36
N CYS A 56 -1.38 -0.56 -5.59
CA CYS A 56 -0.61 0.07 -6.66
C CYS A 56 -1.24 -0.14 -8.05
N ASN A 57 -1.76 -1.34 -8.32
CA ASN A 57 -2.46 -1.61 -9.59
C ASN A 57 -3.74 -0.80 -9.72
N GLU A 58 -4.51 -0.63 -8.65
CA GLU A 58 -5.70 0.22 -8.63
C GLU A 58 -5.35 1.68 -8.94
N PHE A 59 -4.31 2.23 -8.31
CA PHE A 59 -3.84 3.59 -8.60
C PHE A 59 -3.36 3.77 -10.04
N ILE A 60 -2.64 2.80 -10.59
CA ILE A 60 -2.20 2.83 -12.00
C ILE A 60 -3.42 2.87 -12.93
N CYS A 61 -4.42 2.02 -12.68
CA CYS A 61 -5.66 1.98 -13.46
C CYS A 61 -6.45 3.30 -13.36
N GLN A 62 -6.58 3.86 -12.15
CA GLN A 62 -7.23 5.15 -11.95
C GLN A 62 -6.51 6.27 -12.68
N ASN A 63 -5.18 6.35 -12.57
CA ASN A 63 -4.37 7.34 -13.27
C ASN A 63 -4.51 7.20 -14.79
N ALA A 64 -4.49 5.98 -15.33
CA ALA A 64 -4.70 5.73 -16.75
C ALA A 64 -6.10 6.17 -17.22
N TYR A 65 -7.14 5.91 -16.42
CA TYR A 65 -8.50 6.35 -16.70
C TYR A 65 -8.62 7.87 -16.70
N GLN A 66 -8.03 8.54 -15.70
CA GLN A 66 -8.01 10.01 -15.61
C GLN A 66 -7.28 10.66 -16.79
N ILE A 67 -6.18 10.07 -17.27
CA ILE A 67 -5.49 10.54 -18.46
C ILE A 67 -6.38 10.38 -19.70
N ARG A 68 -7.04 9.23 -19.85
CA ARG A 68 -7.90 8.93 -21.02
C ARG A 68 -9.16 9.79 -21.09
N MET A 69 -9.71 10.21 -19.96
CA MET A 69 -10.89 11.09 -19.89
C MET A 69 -10.56 12.58 -20.06
N LYS A 70 -9.27 12.95 -20.03
CA LYS A 70 -8.77 14.33 -20.21
C LYS A 70 -8.18 14.59 -21.61
N LEU A 71 -8.11 13.57 -22.46
CA LEU A 71 -7.67 13.61 -23.85
C LEU A 71 -8.88 13.55 -24.79
#